data_AF-A0A6I3ZX17-F1
#
_entry.id   AF-A0A6I3ZX17-F1
#
_cell.length_a   1.000
_cell.length_b   1.000
_cell.length_c   1.000
_cell.angle_alpha   90.00
_cell.angle_beta   90.00
_cell.angle_gamma   90.00
#
_symmetry.space_group_name_H-M   'P 1'
#
loop_
_entity.id
_entity.type
_entity.pdbx_description
1 polymer ?
#
loop_
_entity_poly.entity_id
_entity_poly.type
_entity_poly.pdbx_seq_one_letter_code
_entity_poly.pdbx_strand_id
1 'polypeptide(L)'
;MADKTIATLLEHPGAAESTLTRLIDVARSDVAAHRMARGRAPLPPAAAVGAVLARLDMMDWAVLSGRVWAAKPVPRQEIAEQIGVYEGWIGRHQPRIKARFAELLTEPAHRDAAQYISDVRRKLGPWAPQANAAAQLAAMGLPIGSETARVLLYAAGPYVTRGTWVENTGMGGRRAVADAVDRIFEADPAPTTAFVQQQLADLGVPANMLPSILETLSLKRFDDVIVRWGPYTATKIEAVLHAAGEPLTLADIVERINDPATTESDDESAEATVRDQLTSKSLFTRATRTKWALAQWELPVYRSAADDISRRIDAAGGQMLVTDLIETLIREDEITRSSARSYIYAPAFEIEDGIIRHRTGDEYRPRSHWSTIRGAFRRPDGALTVTRLITSEVLRGTSHPIGRPIATALGVVPGERTTFDTKHGPVLISWLLGTPGSPRIGSLRPMALALNATEGDTLALTFHPAQRTLSGARLRAGTSGLATLKQLLGLEQPTMADLASGLNCSLGAVVALLAKRGDTHMANAARRLQVLSAAVID
;
A
#
# COMPACT_ATOMS: atom_id res chain seq x y z
N MET A 1 -18.46 26.75 -58.51
CA MET A 1 -18.26 28.12 -59.02
C MET A 1 -17.28 28.15 -60.19
N ALA A 2 -16.13 27.43 -60.13
CA ALA A 2 -15.10 27.45 -61.18
C ALA A 2 -15.55 26.99 -62.59
N ASP A 3 -16.56 26.11 -62.67
CA ASP A 3 -17.06 25.56 -63.95
C ASP A 3 -18.31 26.28 -64.50
N LYS A 4 -18.77 27.36 -63.85
CA LYS A 4 -19.95 28.13 -64.30
C LYS A 4 -19.52 29.26 -65.22
N THR A 5 -20.26 29.48 -66.31
CA THR A 5 -20.07 30.62 -67.22
C THR A 5 -20.81 31.85 -66.69
N ILE A 6 -20.37 33.05 -67.08
CA ILE A 6 -21.02 34.34 -66.70
C ILE A 6 -22.52 34.30 -67.02
N ALA A 7 -22.91 33.70 -68.15
CA ALA A 7 -24.30 33.51 -68.55
C ALA A 7 -25.15 32.78 -67.50
N THR A 8 -24.65 31.68 -66.91
CA THR A 8 -25.36 30.91 -65.87
C THR A 8 -25.46 31.58 -64.51
N LEU A 9 -24.71 32.66 -64.26
CA LEU A 9 -24.72 33.38 -62.98
C LEU A 9 -25.55 34.66 -63.03
N LEU A 10 -25.83 35.19 -64.23
CA LEU A 10 -26.70 36.33 -64.48
C LEU A 10 -28.20 36.00 -64.35
N GLU A 11 -28.58 34.73 -64.25
CA GLU A 11 -29.96 34.30 -63.98
C GLU A 11 -30.40 34.50 -62.52
N HIS A 12 -29.52 34.98 -61.63
CA HIS A 12 -29.85 35.28 -60.24
C HIS A 12 -30.12 36.79 -60.03
N PRO A 13 -31.30 37.16 -59.51
CA PRO A 13 -31.68 38.57 -59.37
C PRO A 13 -30.78 39.28 -58.35
N GLY A 14 -30.11 40.36 -58.78
CA GLY A 14 -29.28 41.23 -57.92
C GLY A 14 -27.77 41.18 -58.18
N ALA A 15 -27.29 40.37 -59.13
CA ALA A 15 -25.87 40.26 -59.43
C ALA A 15 -25.45 41.17 -60.60
N ALA A 16 -24.75 42.28 -60.31
CA ALA A 16 -24.14 43.11 -61.36
C ALA A 16 -23.03 42.33 -62.08
N GLU A 17 -23.06 42.34 -63.42
CA GLU A 17 -22.16 41.60 -64.32
C GLU A 17 -20.67 41.81 -63.99
N SER A 18 -20.30 43.02 -63.57
CA SER A 18 -18.93 43.38 -63.15
C SER A 18 -18.47 42.66 -61.88
N THR A 19 -19.38 42.42 -60.93
CA THR A 19 -19.07 41.76 -59.65
C THR A 19 -18.93 40.26 -59.85
N LEU A 20 -19.76 39.65 -60.69
CA LEU A 20 -19.66 38.25 -61.08
C LEU A 20 -18.39 37.97 -61.90
N THR A 21 -18.05 38.85 -62.83
CA THR A 21 -16.81 38.74 -63.63
C THR A 21 -15.57 38.77 -62.74
N ARG A 22 -15.49 39.72 -61.80
CA ARG A 22 -14.39 39.78 -60.82
C ARG A 22 -14.31 38.53 -59.94
N LEU A 23 -15.44 38.00 -59.48
CA LEU A 23 -15.49 36.77 -58.68
C LEU A 23 -14.99 35.55 -59.46
N ILE A 24 -15.36 35.43 -60.74
CA ILE A 24 -14.90 34.34 -61.62
C ILE A 24 -13.41 34.47 -61.93
N ASP A 25 -12.91 35.68 -62.17
CA ASP A 25 -11.49 35.91 -62.46
C ASP A 25 -10.61 35.62 -61.24
N VAL A 26 -11.04 36.03 -60.04
CA VAL A 26 -10.37 35.66 -58.78
C VAL A 26 -10.38 34.14 -58.61
N ALA A 27 -11.53 33.48 -58.79
CA ALA A 27 -11.62 32.02 -58.67
C ALA A 27 -10.75 31.28 -59.70
N ARG A 28 -10.63 31.77 -60.94
CA ARG A 28 -9.75 31.20 -61.98
C ARG A 28 -8.28 31.41 -61.64
N SER A 29 -7.92 32.59 -61.17
CA SER A 29 -6.57 32.90 -60.69
C SER A 29 -6.16 31.97 -59.54
N ASP A 30 -7.06 31.75 -58.58
CA ASP A 30 -6.82 30.86 -57.44
C ASP A 30 -6.66 29.40 -57.88
N VAL A 31 -7.47 28.93 -58.82
CA VAL A 31 -7.36 27.56 -59.39
C VAL A 31 -6.06 27.41 -60.17
N ALA A 32 -5.64 28.41 -60.95
CA ALA A 32 -4.38 28.38 -61.69
C ALA A 32 -3.17 28.35 -60.73
N ALA A 33 -3.18 29.20 -59.69
CA ALA A 33 -2.18 29.21 -58.64
C ALA A 33 -2.12 27.86 -57.90
N HIS A 34 -3.27 27.25 -57.60
CA HIS A 34 -3.35 25.92 -56.97
C HIS A 34 -2.78 24.81 -57.85
N ARG A 35 -3.02 24.85 -59.17
CA ARG A 35 -2.46 23.89 -60.13
C ARG A 35 -0.95 24.06 -60.28
N MET A 36 -0.45 25.29 -60.35
CA MET A 36 0.99 25.57 -60.41
C MET A 36 1.71 25.15 -59.13
N ALA A 37 1.11 25.40 -57.95
CA ALA A 37 1.66 24.97 -56.67
C ALA A 37 1.74 23.44 -56.54
N ARG A 38 0.80 22.69 -57.13
CA ARG A 38 0.80 21.21 -57.11
C ARG A 38 1.90 20.56 -57.95
N GLY A 39 2.43 21.26 -58.97
CA GLY A 39 3.48 20.73 -59.86
C GLY A 39 4.90 21.15 -59.51
N ARG A 40 5.09 21.98 -58.48
CA ARG A 40 6.39 22.53 -58.07
C ARG A 40 7.10 21.58 -57.08
N ALA A 41 8.43 21.52 -57.15
CA ALA A 41 9.23 20.91 -56.09
C ALA A 41 9.01 21.64 -54.75
N PRO A 42 8.89 20.92 -53.61
CA PRO A 42 8.68 21.54 -52.30
C PRO A 42 9.78 22.56 -51.96
N LEU A 43 9.38 23.72 -51.47
CA LEU A 43 10.30 24.73 -50.98
C LEU A 43 10.95 24.28 -49.66
N PRO A 44 12.26 24.52 -49.45
CA PRO A 44 12.88 24.36 -48.14
C PRO A 44 12.17 25.20 -47.06
N PRO A 45 12.22 24.81 -45.77
CA PRO A 45 11.46 25.47 -44.70
C PRO A 45 11.64 26.99 -44.63
N ALA A 46 12.89 27.47 -44.71
CA ALA A 46 13.19 28.91 -44.69
C ALA A 46 12.61 29.65 -45.91
N ALA A 47 12.65 29.04 -47.09
CA ALA A 47 12.12 29.65 -48.32
C ALA A 47 10.58 29.64 -48.34
N ALA A 48 9.96 28.57 -47.84
CA ALA A 48 8.51 28.44 -47.73
C ALA A 48 7.92 29.51 -46.80
N VAL A 49 8.50 29.68 -45.60
CA VAL A 49 8.08 30.73 -44.67
C VAL A 49 8.46 32.12 -45.19
N GLY A 50 9.63 32.28 -45.79
CA GLY A 50 10.04 33.54 -46.42
C GLY A 50 9.05 34.02 -47.48
N ALA A 51 8.48 33.11 -48.27
CA ALA A 51 7.44 33.44 -49.24
C ALA A 51 6.15 33.98 -48.59
N VAL A 52 5.77 33.49 -47.40
CA VAL A 52 4.65 34.03 -46.62
C VAL A 52 5.00 35.43 -46.11
N LEU A 53 6.19 35.59 -45.52
CA LEU A 53 6.64 36.84 -44.93
C LEU A 53 6.76 37.97 -45.96
N ALA A 54 7.14 37.64 -47.20
CA ALA A 54 7.21 38.60 -48.30
C ALA A 54 5.84 39.22 -48.67
N ARG A 55 4.72 38.64 -48.23
CA ARG A 55 3.37 39.18 -48.44
C ARG A 55 2.92 40.17 -47.37
N LEU A 56 3.69 40.29 -46.29
CA LEU A 56 3.40 41.22 -45.19
C LEU A 56 3.96 42.60 -45.52
N ASP A 57 3.16 43.64 -45.25
CA ASP A 57 3.67 44.99 -45.27
C ASP A 57 4.54 45.27 -44.03
N MET A 58 5.29 46.37 -44.06
CA MET A 58 6.22 46.75 -43.00
C MET A 58 5.54 46.88 -41.62
N MET A 59 4.28 47.35 -41.59
CA MET A 59 3.55 47.55 -40.33
C MET A 59 3.11 46.22 -39.75
N ASP A 60 2.53 45.34 -40.57
CA ASP A 60 2.12 44.00 -40.18
C ASP A 60 3.33 43.18 -39.71
N TRP A 61 4.45 43.24 -40.46
CA TRP A 61 5.68 42.57 -40.09
C TRP A 61 6.21 43.04 -38.73
N ALA A 62 6.28 44.35 -38.47
CA ALA A 62 6.80 44.89 -37.21
C ALA A 62 5.94 44.45 -35.99
N VAL A 63 4.61 44.46 -36.14
CA VAL A 63 3.71 43.99 -35.07
C VAL A 63 3.85 42.48 -34.85
N LEU A 64 3.93 41.70 -35.93
CA LEU A 64 4.02 40.25 -35.84
C LEU A 64 5.38 39.79 -35.28
N SER A 65 6.49 40.27 -35.82
CA SER A 65 7.84 39.90 -35.42
C SER A 65 8.20 40.40 -34.01
N GLY A 66 7.76 41.60 -33.64
CA GLY A 66 8.06 42.22 -32.35
C GLY A 66 7.18 41.77 -31.18
N ARG A 67 5.91 41.39 -31.43
CA ARG A 67 4.97 41.05 -30.34
C ARG A 67 4.33 39.69 -30.42
N VAL A 68 4.06 39.20 -31.63
CA VAL A 68 3.23 38.00 -31.80
C VAL A 68 4.09 36.75 -31.84
N TRP A 69 5.19 36.77 -32.58
CA TRP A 69 6.13 35.66 -32.72
C TRP A 69 7.34 35.79 -31.79
N ALA A 70 7.55 36.96 -31.19
CA ALA A 70 8.65 37.19 -30.27
C ALA A 70 8.50 36.34 -29.01
N ALA A 71 9.57 35.63 -28.64
CA ALA A 71 9.63 34.89 -27.38
C ALA A 71 9.42 35.81 -26.16
N LYS A 72 9.88 37.07 -26.27
CA LYS A 72 9.60 38.16 -25.33
C LYS A 72 8.93 39.29 -26.09
N PRO A 73 7.62 39.52 -25.93
CA PRO A 73 6.92 40.58 -26.64
C PRO A 73 7.48 41.97 -26.31
N VAL A 74 7.87 42.72 -27.33
CA VAL A 74 8.33 44.11 -27.20
C VAL A 74 7.17 45.02 -26.75
N PRO A 75 7.39 46.00 -25.84
CA PRO A 75 6.36 46.95 -25.43
C PRO A 75 5.67 47.64 -26.61
N ARG A 76 4.38 47.96 -26.45
CA ARG A 76 3.59 48.56 -27.55
C ARG A 76 4.16 49.92 -27.97
N GLN A 77 4.63 50.69 -26.99
CA GLN A 77 5.23 52.01 -27.21
C GLN A 77 6.44 51.92 -28.14
N GLU A 78 7.39 51.03 -27.87
CA GLU A 78 8.61 50.88 -28.67
C GLU A 78 8.32 50.50 -30.13
N ILE A 79 7.37 49.60 -30.38
CA ILE A 79 6.97 49.26 -31.77
C ILE A 79 6.24 50.43 -32.43
N ALA A 80 5.39 51.13 -31.67
CA ALA A 80 4.65 52.27 -32.18
C ALA A 80 5.61 53.40 -32.63
N GLU A 81 6.64 53.67 -31.82
CA GLU A 81 7.74 54.59 -32.15
C GLU A 81 8.50 54.11 -33.40
N GLN A 82 8.82 52.82 -33.50
CA GLN A 82 9.55 52.24 -34.63
C GLN A 82 8.81 52.41 -35.98
N ILE A 83 7.49 52.27 -36.00
CA ILE A 83 6.69 52.36 -37.24
C ILE A 83 5.95 53.70 -37.41
N GLY A 84 6.18 54.66 -36.52
CA GLY A 84 5.63 56.02 -36.62
C GLY A 84 4.12 56.14 -36.33
N VAL A 85 3.59 55.33 -35.42
CA VAL A 85 2.17 55.34 -35.02
C VAL A 85 2.02 55.62 -33.53
N TYR A 86 0.80 55.91 -33.05
CA TYR A 86 0.51 56.04 -31.62
C TYR A 86 0.32 54.66 -30.96
N GLU A 87 0.64 54.51 -29.67
CA GLU A 87 0.63 53.21 -28.96
C GLU A 87 -0.71 52.45 -29.06
N GLY A 88 -1.84 53.15 -28.91
CA GLY A 88 -3.18 52.57 -28.99
C GLY A 88 -3.51 51.92 -30.34
N TRP A 89 -2.82 52.31 -31.42
CA TRP A 89 -2.97 51.71 -32.75
C TRP A 89 -2.58 50.23 -32.73
N ILE A 90 -1.48 49.88 -32.06
CA ILE A 90 -0.96 48.51 -31.97
C ILE A 90 -2.02 47.59 -31.34
N GLY A 91 -2.59 48.01 -30.21
CA GLY A 91 -3.63 47.24 -29.52
C GLY A 91 -4.89 47.03 -30.36
N ARG A 92 -5.32 48.07 -31.10
CA ARG A 92 -6.51 48.04 -31.94
C ARG A 92 -6.34 47.16 -33.20
N HIS A 93 -5.17 47.20 -33.84
CA HIS A 93 -4.94 46.53 -35.12
C HIS A 93 -4.33 45.13 -34.99
N GLN A 94 -3.66 44.79 -33.89
CA GLN A 94 -3.03 43.48 -33.68
C GLN A 94 -3.98 42.27 -33.93
N PRO A 95 -5.26 42.26 -33.50
CA PRO A 95 -6.18 41.16 -33.82
C PRO A 95 -6.42 40.99 -35.33
N ARG A 96 -6.60 42.09 -36.06
CA ARG A 96 -6.80 42.07 -37.52
C ARG A 96 -5.55 41.59 -38.26
N ILE A 97 -4.37 42.03 -37.81
CA ILE A 97 -3.08 41.61 -38.37
C ILE A 97 -2.88 40.10 -38.18
N LYS A 98 -3.19 39.57 -36.99
CA LYS A 98 -3.16 38.12 -36.74
C LYS A 98 -4.11 37.34 -37.64
N ALA A 99 -5.33 37.85 -37.85
CA ALA A 99 -6.31 37.21 -38.74
C ALA A 99 -5.82 37.18 -40.19
N ARG A 100 -5.31 38.31 -40.71
CA ARG A 100 -4.71 38.39 -42.04
C ARG A 100 -3.53 37.42 -42.22
N PHE A 101 -2.66 37.32 -41.22
CA PHE A 101 -1.57 36.33 -41.24
C PHE A 101 -2.09 34.89 -41.28
N ALA A 102 -3.13 34.57 -40.50
CA ALA A 102 -3.75 33.25 -40.54
C ALA A 102 -4.40 32.95 -41.91
N GLU A 103 -5.07 33.93 -42.51
CA GLU A 103 -5.66 33.82 -43.86
C GLU A 103 -4.59 33.57 -44.92
N LEU A 104 -3.47 34.31 -44.89
CA LEU A 104 -2.32 34.09 -45.79
C LEU A 104 -1.83 32.64 -45.75
N LEU A 105 -1.72 32.04 -44.55
CA LEU A 105 -1.27 30.66 -44.41
C LEU A 105 -2.22 29.62 -45.03
N THR A 106 -3.48 29.99 -45.29
CA THR A 106 -4.46 29.10 -45.95
C THR A 106 -4.42 29.19 -47.48
N GLU A 107 -3.72 30.17 -48.04
CA GLU A 107 -3.62 30.33 -49.49
C GLU A 107 -2.85 29.15 -50.12
N PRO A 108 -3.31 28.62 -51.28
CA PRO A 108 -2.62 27.55 -52.00
C PRO A 108 -1.14 27.82 -52.29
N ALA A 109 -0.77 29.09 -52.49
CA ALA A 109 0.61 29.51 -52.73
C ALA A 109 1.56 29.23 -51.53
N HIS A 110 1.00 29.06 -50.33
CA HIS A 110 1.73 28.86 -49.08
C HIS A 110 1.57 27.45 -48.51
N ARG A 111 1.15 26.48 -49.34
CA ARG A 111 0.94 25.08 -48.96
C ARG A 111 2.15 24.43 -48.27
N ASP A 112 3.36 24.68 -48.75
CA ASP A 112 4.58 24.11 -48.16
C ASP A 112 4.78 24.61 -46.72
N ALA A 113 4.56 25.91 -46.48
CA ALA A 113 4.61 26.48 -45.13
C ALA A 113 3.52 25.88 -44.23
N ALA A 114 2.29 25.75 -44.73
CA ALA A 114 1.21 25.10 -44.00
C ALA A 114 1.53 23.64 -43.63
N GLN A 115 2.22 22.91 -44.52
CA GLN A 115 2.68 21.55 -44.25
C GLN A 115 3.73 21.51 -43.12
N TYR A 116 4.75 22.37 -43.16
CA TYR A 116 5.74 22.45 -42.08
C TYR A 116 5.12 22.84 -40.75
N ILE A 117 4.15 23.76 -40.76
CA ILE A 117 3.37 24.16 -39.57
C ILE A 117 2.62 22.95 -39.00
N SER A 118 1.94 22.18 -39.85
CA SER A 118 1.24 20.96 -39.43
C SER A 118 2.19 19.90 -38.89
N ASP A 119 3.36 19.74 -39.49
CA ASP A 119 4.38 18.80 -39.02
C ASP A 119 4.96 19.20 -37.67
N VAL A 120 5.25 20.49 -37.45
CA VAL A 120 5.67 21.01 -36.15
C VAL A 120 4.58 20.75 -35.10
N ARG A 121 3.31 21.07 -35.41
CA ARG A 121 2.19 20.80 -34.49
C ARG A 121 2.11 19.33 -34.11
N ARG A 122 2.16 18.43 -35.10
CA ARG A 122 2.06 16.97 -34.89
C ARG A 122 3.24 16.40 -34.11
N LYS A 123 4.45 16.92 -34.31
CA LYS A 123 5.67 16.39 -33.68
C LYS A 123 5.93 16.92 -32.27
N LEU A 124 5.37 18.08 -31.93
CA LEU A 124 5.51 18.68 -30.59
C LEU A 124 4.26 18.46 -29.73
N GLY A 125 3.07 18.42 -30.32
CA GLY A 125 1.82 18.23 -29.60
C GLY A 125 1.52 19.36 -28.60
N PRO A 126 0.70 19.11 -27.56
CA PRO A 126 0.33 20.14 -26.60
C PRO A 126 1.48 20.53 -25.66
N TRP A 127 2.39 19.61 -25.34
CA TRP A 127 3.43 19.80 -24.33
C TRP A 127 4.65 18.92 -24.63
N ALA A 128 5.81 19.53 -24.85
CA ALA A 128 7.04 18.83 -25.22
C ALA A 128 8.29 19.43 -24.56
N PRO A 129 9.36 18.64 -24.32
CA PRO A 129 10.62 19.19 -23.86
C PRO A 129 11.22 20.17 -24.88
N GLN A 130 11.86 21.22 -24.39
CA GLN A 130 12.52 22.23 -25.24
C GLN A 130 13.62 21.59 -26.10
N ALA A 131 14.31 20.58 -25.57
CA ALA A 131 15.32 19.80 -26.31
C ALA A 131 14.71 19.11 -27.54
N ASN A 132 13.51 18.53 -27.40
CA ASN A 132 12.80 17.90 -28.51
C ASN A 132 12.35 18.94 -29.54
N ALA A 133 11.84 20.09 -29.09
CA ALA A 133 11.51 21.20 -29.99
C ALA A 133 12.73 21.69 -30.79
N ALA A 134 13.88 21.86 -30.12
CA ALA A 134 15.13 22.24 -30.75
C ALA A 134 15.60 21.18 -31.78
N ALA A 135 15.53 19.90 -31.42
CA ALA A 135 15.90 18.80 -32.32
C ALA A 135 15.00 18.74 -33.57
N GLN A 136 13.67 18.91 -33.42
CA GLN A 136 12.76 18.90 -34.56
C GLN A 136 13.00 20.09 -35.51
N LEU A 137 13.31 21.28 -34.97
CA LEU A 137 13.66 22.45 -35.79
C LEU A 137 15.04 22.30 -36.45
N ALA A 138 16.02 21.76 -35.73
CA ALA A 138 17.34 21.48 -36.28
C ALA A 138 17.30 20.46 -37.44
N ALA A 139 16.44 19.44 -37.35
CA ALA A 139 16.19 18.49 -38.43
C ALA A 139 15.60 19.15 -39.71
N MET A 140 15.00 20.34 -39.57
CA MET A 140 14.53 21.17 -40.68
C MET A 140 15.58 22.22 -41.13
N GLY A 141 16.80 22.17 -40.57
CA GLY A 141 17.85 23.15 -40.84
C GLY A 141 17.61 24.53 -40.20
N LEU A 142 16.75 24.59 -39.17
CA LEU A 142 16.35 25.85 -38.54
C LEU A 142 16.89 25.95 -37.10
N PRO A 143 17.74 26.94 -36.80
CA PRO A 143 18.06 27.28 -35.41
C PRO A 143 16.80 27.69 -34.64
N ILE A 144 16.63 27.23 -33.40
CA ILE A 144 15.43 27.51 -32.58
C ILE A 144 15.16 29.02 -32.38
N GLY A 145 16.21 29.84 -32.40
CA GLY A 145 16.11 31.29 -32.26
C GLY A 145 15.83 32.05 -33.56
N SER A 146 15.85 31.38 -34.72
CA SER A 146 15.66 32.01 -36.04
C SER A 146 14.23 32.54 -36.21
N GLU A 147 14.07 33.55 -37.08
CA GLU A 147 12.76 34.13 -37.38
C GLU A 147 11.79 33.08 -37.93
N THR A 148 12.25 32.26 -38.88
CA THR A 148 11.51 31.12 -39.43
C THR A 148 11.02 30.16 -38.34
N ALA A 149 11.89 29.79 -37.39
CA ALA A 149 11.50 28.92 -36.29
C ALA A 149 10.42 29.54 -35.41
N ARG A 150 10.51 30.85 -35.11
CA ARG A 150 9.49 31.56 -34.32
C ARG A 150 8.15 31.60 -35.04
N VAL A 151 8.14 31.84 -36.35
CA VAL A 151 6.92 31.83 -37.16
C VAL A 151 6.28 30.44 -37.16
N LEU A 152 7.07 29.39 -37.37
CA LEU A 152 6.57 28.01 -37.34
C LEU A 152 6.00 27.62 -35.98
N LEU A 153 6.72 27.93 -34.89
CA LEU A 153 6.25 27.69 -33.52
C LEU A 153 4.99 28.51 -33.19
N TYR A 154 4.87 29.73 -33.69
CA TYR A 154 3.65 30.49 -33.48
C TYR A 154 2.45 29.89 -34.24
N ALA A 155 2.64 29.64 -35.54
CA ALA A 155 1.57 29.20 -36.43
C ALA A 155 1.13 27.75 -36.16
N ALA A 156 2.03 26.89 -35.67
CA ALA A 156 1.73 25.52 -35.27
C ALA A 156 0.83 25.42 -34.03
N GLY A 157 0.45 26.57 -33.45
CA GLY A 157 -0.24 26.67 -32.17
C GLY A 157 0.72 27.37 -31.22
N PRO A 158 0.39 28.56 -30.69
CA PRO A 158 1.41 29.44 -30.16
C PRO A 158 2.18 28.77 -29.02
N TYR A 159 3.40 28.32 -29.33
CA TYR A 159 4.27 27.66 -28.37
C TYR A 159 4.96 28.70 -27.50
N VAL A 160 4.89 28.50 -26.20
CA VAL A 160 5.59 29.32 -25.20
C VAL A 160 6.53 28.43 -24.42
N THR A 161 7.77 28.87 -24.24
CA THR A 161 8.74 28.16 -23.39
C THR A 161 8.48 28.47 -21.92
N ARG A 162 8.36 27.42 -21.10
CA ARG A 162 8.25 27.49 -19.64
C ARG A 162 9.26 26.52 -19.03
N GLY A 163 10.33 27.07 -18.43
CA GLY A 163 11.44 26.24 -17.95
C GLY A 163 12.07 25.44 -19.09
N THR A 164 12.20 24.13 -18.91
CA THR A 164 12.75 23.20 -19.89
C THR A 164 11.71 22.64 -20.88
N TRP A 165 10.48 23.17 -20.88
CA TRP A 165 9.37 22.70 -21.68
C TRP A 165 8.83 23.79 -22.63
N VAL A 166 8.20 23.36 -23.72
CA VAL A 166 7.39 24.19 -24.62
C VAL A 166 5.93 23.75 -24.57
N GLU A 167 5.03 24.72 -24.50
CA GLU A 167 3.60 24.49 -24.34
C GLU A 167 2.80 25.15 -25.46
N ASN A 168 1.95 24.37 -26.12
CA ASN A 168 1.01 24.90 -27.10
C ASN A 168 -0.19 25.54 -26.38
N THR A 169 -0.21 26.87 -26.33
CA THR A 169 -1.28 27.60 -25.65
C THR A 169 -2.66 27.42 -26.29
N GLY A 170 -2.72 27.10 -27.59
CA GLY A 170 -3.97 26.82 -28.29
C GLY A 170 -4.58 25.46 -27.96
N MET A 171 -3.77 24.52 -27.45
CA MET A 171 -4.21 23.18 -27.03
C MET A 171 -4.30 23.04 -25.50
N GLY A 172 -4.14 24.14 -24.75
CA GLY A 172 -4.15 24.13 -23.28
C GLY A 172 -2.83 23.71 -22.63
N GLY A 173 -1.81 23.35 -23.40
CA GLY A 173 -0.45 23.11 -22.91
C GLY A 173 -0.34 21.99 -21.89
N ARG A 174 0.53 22.19 -20.90
CA ARG A 174 0.74 21.26 -19.77
C ARG A 174 -0.55 20.95 -19.02
N ARG A 175 -1.42 21.94 -18.82
CA ARG A 175 -2.67 21.77 -18.05
C ARG A 175 -3.59 20.75 -18.70
N ALA A 176 -3.77 20.81 -20.02
CA ALA A 176 -4.63 19.85 -20.73
C ALA A 176 -4.11 18.41 -20.59
N VAL A 177 -2.78 18.22 -20.63
CA VAL A 177 -2.15 16.90 -20.44
C VAL A 177 -2.31 16.43 -18.99
N ALA A 178 -2.02 17.29 -18.01
CA ALA A 178 -2.16 16.97 -16.59
C ALA A 178 -3.61 16.63 -16.22
N ASP A 179 -4.58 17.45 -16.64
CA ASP A 179 -6.01 17.21 -16.38
C ASP A 179 -6.49 15.88 -17.02
N ALA A 180 -5.91 15.49 -18.16
CA ALA A 180 -6.23 14.20 -18.79
C ALA A 180 -5.62 13.02 -18.05
N VAL A 181 -4.36 13.13 -17.62
CA VAL A 181 -3.72 12.15 -16.74
C VAL A 181 -4.52 12.01 -15.44
N ASP A 182 -4.95 13.12 -14.85
CA ASP A 182 -5.75 13.09 -13.63
C ASP A 182 -7.05 12.31 -13.81
N ARG A 183 -7.80 12.57 -14.89
CA ARG A 183 -9.02 11.82 -15.22
C ARG A 183 -8.78 10.32 -15.45
N ILE A 184 -7.66 9.94 -16.07
CA ILE A 184 -7.30 8.53 -16.26
C ILE A 184 -7.13 7.85 -14.89
N PHE A 185 -6.37 8.49 -13.99
CA PHE A 185 -6.06 7.93 -12.68
C PHE A 185 -7.23 7.98 -11.68
N GLU A 186 -8.19 8.88 -11.88
CA GLU A 186 -9.47 8.88 -11.15
C GLU A 186 -10.34 7.67 -11.52
N ALA A 187 -10.25 7.19 -12.77
CA ALA A 187 -11.02 6.05 -13.24
C ALA A 187 -10.35 4.70 -12.92
N ASP A 188 -9.03 4.64 -13.06
CA ASP A 188 -8.21 3.46 -12.82
C ASP A 188 -6.88 3.89 -12.19
N PRO A 189 -6.54 3.45 -10.97
CA PRO A 189 -5.25 3.78 -10.34
C PRO A 189 -4.02 3.10 -10.97
N ALA A 190 -4.21 2.05 -11.78
CA ALA A 190 -3.14 1.32 -12.49
C ALA A 190 -3.52 1.00 -13.95
N PRO A 191 -3.76 2.03 -14.78
CA PRO A 191 -4.12 1.86 -16.19
C PRO A 191 -2.99 1.18 -16.98
N THR A 192 -3.38 0.41 -18.00
CA THR A 192 -2.41 -0.15 -18.94
C THR A 192 -1.68 0.96 -19.71
N THR A 193 -0.41 0.73 -20.02
CA THR A 193 0.46 1.61 -20.80
C THR A 193 -0.15 1.92 -22.17
N ALA A 194 -0.77 0.92 -22.80
CA ALA A 194 -1.45 1.08 -24.09
C ALA A 194 -2.65 2.03 -23.98
N PHE A 195 -3.44 1.94 -22.90
CA PHE A 195 -4.56 2.84 -22.66
C PHE A 195 -4.09 4.29 -22.45
N VAL A 196 -3.08 4.50 -21.59
CA VAL A 196 -2.49 5.83 -21.36
C VAL A 196 -1.94 6.42 -22.66
N GLN A 197 -1.21 5.62 -23.43
CA GLN A 197 -0.67 6.03 -24.74
C GLN A 197 -1.78 6.48 -25.69
N GLN A 198 -2.87 5.72 -25.80
CA GLN A 198 -3.98 6.06 -26.67
C GLN A 198 -4.66 7.36 -26.23
N GLN A 199 -4.97 7.50 -24.94
CA GLN A 199 -5.63 8.72 -24.41
C GLN A 199 -4.78 9.98 -24.61
N LEU A 200 -3.46 9.88 -24.43
CA LEU A 200 -2.55 10.98 -24.69
C LEU A 200 -2.39 11.24 -26.20
N ALA A 201 -2.38 10.21 -27.04
CA ALA A 201 -2.35 10.36 -28.49
C ALA A 201 -3.60 11.08 -29.03
N ASP A 202 -4.78 10.81 -28.46
CA ASP A 202 -6.05 11.49 -28.81
C ASP A 202 -6.00 13.00 -28.47
N LEU A 203 -5.18 13.40 -27.50
CA LEU A 203 -4.87 14.80 -27.18
C LEU A 203 -3.77 15.40 -28.04
N GLY A 204 -3.23 14.63 -28.98
CA GLY A 204 -2.14 15.02 -29.86
C GLY A 204 -0.76 14.95 -29.20
N VAL A 205 -0.60 14.23 -28.09
CA VAL A 205 0.71 13.96 -27.48
C VAL A 205 1.45 12.90 -28.31
N PRO A 206 2.64 13.20 -28.84
CA PRO A 206 3.44 12.22 -29.57
C PRO A 206 3.97 11.12 -28.65
N ALA A 207 4.01 9.87 -29.13
CA ALA A 207 4.46 8.72 -28.34
C ALA A 207 5.89 8.87 -27.77
N ASN A 208 6.78 9.56 -28.48
CA ASN A 208 8.14 9.84 -28.02
C ASN A 208 8.21 10.87 -26.89
N MET A 209 7.12 11.58 -26.56
CA MET A 209 7.06 12.48 -25.40
C MET A 209 6.70 11.75 -24.12
N LEU A 210 6.15 10.52 -24.21
CA LEU A 210 5.64 9.80 -23.06
C LEU A 210 6.68 9.64 -21.94
N PRO A 211 7.94 9.21 -22.18
CA PRO A 211 8.91 9.04 -21.10
C PRO A 211 9.13 10.32 -20.28
N SER A 212 9.32 11.45 -20.95
CA SER A 212 9.51 12.75 -20.28
C SER A 212 8.27 13.23 -19.54
N ILE A 213 7.08 12.91 -20.04
CA ILE A 213 5.81 13.22 -19.36
C ILE A 213 5.66 12.37 -18.10
N LEU A 214 5.94 11.07 -18.18
CA LEU A 214 5.87 10.16 -17.03
C LEU A 214 6.80 10.65 -15.91
N GLU A 215 8.05 10.95 -16.26
CA GLU A 215 9.03 11.48 -15.30
C GLU A 215 8.55 12.79 -14.65
N THR A 216 8.11 13.76 -15.47
CA THR A 216 7.72 15.09 -14.97
C THR A 216 6.44 15.08 -14.14
N LEU A 217 5.53 14.14 -14.41
CA LEU A 217 4.29 13.97 -13.64
C LEU A 217 4.44 12.94 -12.51
N SER A 218 5.66 12.49 -12.22
CA SER A 218 5.96 11.50 -11.19
C SER A 218 5.11 10.23 -11.35
N LEU A 219 5.06 9.71 -12.58
CA LEU A 219 4.40 8.46 -12.93
C LEU A 219 5.46 7.40 -13.16
N LYS A 220 5.20 6.18 -12.67
CA LYS A 220 6.10 5.04 -12.82
C LYS A 220 5.41 3.92 -13.57
N ARG A 221 6.15 3.25 -14.44
CA ARG A 221 5.68 2.07 -15.15
C ARG A 221 6.11 0.81 -14.40
N PHE A 222 5.18 -0.11 -14.20
CA PHE A 222 5.42 -1.47 -13.74
C PHE A 222 4.90 -2.42 -14.82
N ASP A 223 5.78 -3.20 -15.45
CA ASP A 223 5.43 -4.11 -16.55
C ASP A 223 4.58 -3.45 -17.64
N ASP A 224 3.28 -3.74 -17.68
CA ASP A 224 2.32 -3.19 -18.64
C ASP A 224 1.43 -2.07 -18.06
N VAL A 225 1.47 -1.77 -16.76
CA VAL A 225 0.67 -0.73 -16.10
C VAL A 225 1.49 0.50 -15.70
N ILE A 226 0.80 1.63 -15.51
CA ILE A 226 1.38 2.90 -15.05
C ILE A 226 0.68 3.33 -13.76
N VAL A 227 1.45 3.76 -12.77
CA VAL A 227 0.95 4.18 -11.46
C VAL A 227 1.50 5.55 -11.06
N ARG A 228 0.81 6.25 -10.17
CA ARG A 228 1.35 7.48 -9.55
C ARG A 228 2.47 7.13 -8.58
N TRP A 229 3.64 7.72 -8.79
CA TRP A 229 4.84 7.50 -8.00
C TRP A 229 5.15 8.73 -7.15
N GLY A 230 4.36 8.92 -6.09
CA GLY A 230 4.55 10.02 -5.16
C GLY A 230 5.86 9.93 -4.36
N PRO A 231 6.30 11.05 -3.75
CA PRO A 231 7.55 11.11 -2.99
C PRO A 231 7.47 10.39 -1.63
N TYR A 232 6.28 9.98 -1.19
CA TYR A 232 6.08 9.37 0.13
C TYR A 232 6.04 7.84 0.05
N THR A 233 6.58 7.16 1.07
CA THR A 233 6.55 5.69 1.14
C THR A 233 5.13 5.13 1.04
N ALA A 234 4.14 5.76 1.69
CA ALA A 234 2.74 5.32 1.63
C ALA A 234 2.18 5.34 0.19
N THR A 235 2.43 6.40 -0.58
CA THR A 235 2.00 6.49 -1.98
C THR A 235 2.68 5.45 -2.86
N LYS A 236 3.93 5.09 -2.57
CA LYS A 236 4.65 4.02 -3.29
C LYS A 236 4.10 2.64 -2.96
N ILE A 237 3.78 2.36 -1.69
CA ILE A 237 3.13 1.10 -1.28
C ILE A 237 1.80 0.95 -2.01
N GLU A 238 0.98 1.99 -2.02
CA GLU A 238 -0.30 2.01 -2.73
C GLU A 238 -0.14 1.75 -4.22
N ALA A 239 0.81 2.44 -4.86
CA ALA A 239 1.15 2.25 -6.27
C ALA A 239 1.57 0.81 -6.58
N VAL A 240 2.42 0.20 -5.75
CA VAL A 240 2.86 -1.19 -5.91
C VAL A 240 1.71 -2.18 -5.77
N LEU A 241 0.82 -1.98 -4.79
CA LEU A 241 -0.35 -2.83 -4.62
C LEU A 241 -1.33 -2.70 -5.79
N HIS A 242 -1.56 -1.48 -6.29
CA HIS A 242 -2.37 -1.27 -7.48
C HIS A 242 -1.77 -1.93 -8.72
N ALA A 243 -0.45 -1.79 -8.92
CA ALA A 243 0.23 -2.42 -10.04
C ALA A 243 0.16 -3.95 -10.00
N ALA A 244 0.25 -4.55 -8.81
CA ALA A 244 0.14 -5.99 -8.64
C ALA A 244 -1.29 -6.52 -8.80
N GLY A 245 -2.30 -5.73 -8.40
CA GLY A 245 -3.71 -6.14 -8.44
C GLY A 245 -4.08 -7.24 -7.45
N GLU A 246 -3.15 -7.68 -6.61
CA GLU A 246 -3.35 -8.73 -5.60
C GLU A 246 -2.57 -8.43 -4.30
N PRO A 247 -2.94 -9.07 -3.17
CA PRO A 247 -2.21 -8.87 -1.92
C PRO A 247 -0.77 -9.35 -2.00
N LEU A 248 0.18 -8.55 -1.49
CA LEU A 248 1.62 -8.83 -1.54
C LEU A 248 2.23 -8.98 -0.14
N THR A 249 3.32 -9.73 -0.04
CA THR A 249 4.10 -9.80 1.20
C THR A 249 4.88 -8.50 1.43
N LEU A 250 5.31 -8.25 2.68
CA LEU A 250 6.18 -7.11 2.98
C LEU A 250 7.47 -7.14 2.15
N ALA A 251 8.07 -8.31 1.95
CA ALA A 251 9.29 -8.47 1.17
C ALA A 251 9.06 -8.08 -0.29
N ASP A 252 7.98 -8.59 -0.89
CA ASP A 252 7.59 -8.29 -2.28
C ASP A 252 7.32 -6.79 -2.51
N ILE A 253 6.73 -6.11 -1.52
CA ILE A 253 6.46 -4.66 -1.58
C ILE A 253 7.78 -3.90 -1.52
N VAL A 254 8.67 -4.24 -0.57
CA VAL A 254 9.98 -3.58 -0.42
C VAL A 254 10.83 -3.78 -1.67
N GLU A 255 10.87 -5.00 -2.22
CA GLU A 255 11.59 -5.31 -3.45
C GLU A 255 11.10 -4.45 -4.62
N ARG A 256 9.79 -4.38 -4.86
CA ARG A 256 9.21 -3.55 -5.94
C ARG A 256 9.41 -2.05 -5.75
N ILE A 257 9.49 -1.57 -4.50
CA ILE A 257 9.80 -0.16 -4.23
C ILE A 257 11.27 0.15 -4.55
N ASN A 258 12.17 -0.75 -4.20
CA ASN A 258 13.61 -0.57 -4.31
C ASN A 258 14.22 -1.11 -5.62
N ASP A 259 13.41 -1.64 -6.53
CA ASP A 259 13.88 -2.29 -7.76
C ASP A 259 14.79 -1.33 -8.58
N PRO A 260 16.09 -1.63 -8.70
CA PRO A 260 17.05 -0.78 -9.40
C PRO A 260 16.83 -0.76 -10.91
N ALA A 261 16.16 -1.77 -11.49
CA ALA A 261 15.78 -1.76 -12.91
C ALA A 261 14.70 -0.71 -13.22
N THR A 262 14.06 -0.16 -12.18
CA THR A 262 12.99 0.84 -12.29
C THR A 262 13.30 2.14 -11.55
N THR A 263 14.53 2.34 -11.04
CA THR A 263 14.88 3.48 -10.17
C THR A 263 16.27 4.04 -10.49
N GLU A 264 16.35 5.32 -10.88
CA GLU A 264 17.59 6.11 -10.76
C GLU A 264 17.78 6.49 -9.27
N SER A 265 18.63 5.70 -8.61
CA SER A 265 19.52 5.99 -7.47
C SER A 265 19.08 6.63 -6.14
N ASP A 266 17.84 7.08 -5.89
CA ASP A 266 17.65 8.02 -4.76
C ASP A 266 16.75 7.59 -3.58
N ASP A 267 16.16 6.38 -3.54
CA ASP A 267 15.14 6.07 -2.51
C ASP A 267 15.13 4.61 -2.02
N GLU A 268 16.17 4.19 -1.30
CA GLU A 268 16.13 2.93 -0.53
C GLU A 268 15.14 3.07 0.64
N SER A 269 13.94 2.52 0.46
CA SER A 269 12.97 2.42 1.55
C SER A 269 13.36 1.30 2.50
N ALA A 270 13.72 1.66 3.73
CA ALA A 270 13.99 0.68 4.79
C ALA A 270 12.72 -0.13 5.12
N GLU A 271 12.89 -1.46 5.25
CA GLU A 271 11.80 -2.41 5.56
C GLU A 271 10.99 -2.01 6.81
N ALA A 272 11.66 -1.42 7.82
CA ALA A 272 11.02 -0.92 9.03
C ALA A 272 9.99 0.19 8.74
N THR A 273 10.32 1.11 7.83
CA THR A 273 9.45 2.22 7.43
C THR A 273 8.24 1.70 6.66
N VAL A 274 8.44 0.77 5.72
CA VAL A 274 7.34 0.16 4.96
C VAL A 274 6.38 -0.57 5.91
N ARG A 275 6.93 -1.36 6.85
CA ARG A 275 6.14 -2.04 7.89
C ARG A 275 5.34 -1.08 8.77
N ASP A 276 5.95 0.02 9.19
CA ASP A 276 5.28 1.05 9.99
C ASP A 276 4.10 1.69 9.23
N GLN A 277 4.29 2.04 7.96
CA GLN A 277 3.21 2.60 7.13
C GLN A 277 2.06 1.62 6.92
N LEU A 278 2.36 0.35 6.61
CA LEU A 278 1.36 -0.71 6.47
C LEU A 278 0.53 -0.90 7.75
N THR A 279 1.15 -0.75 8.93
CA THR A 279 0.48 -0.96 10.21
C THR A 279 -0.31 0.26 10.68
N SER A 280 0.21 1.47 10.43
CA SER A 280 -0.33 2.72 10.99
C SER A 280 -1.40 3.39 10.13
N LYS A 281 -1.42 3.14 8.81
CA LYS A 281 -2.35 3.79 7.88
C LYS A 281 -3.57 2.91 7.63
N SER A 282 -4.76 3.50 7.75
CA SER A 282 -6.04 2.85 7.44
C SER A 282 -6.24 2.50 5.96
N LEU A 283 -5.34 2.99 5.08
CA LEU A 283 -5.34 2.66 3.66
C LEU A 283 -4.96 1.20 3.39
N PHE A 284 -4.23 0.58 4.32
CA PHE A 284 -3.73 -0.79 4.17
C PHE A 284 -4.42 -1.71 5.17
N THR A 285 -4.68 -2.92 4.72
CA THR A 285 -5.21 -3.99 5.56
C THR A 285 -4.40 -5.25 5.38
N ARG A 286 -4.36 -6.07 6.43
CA ARG A 286 -3.72 -7.37 6.35
C ARG A 286 -4.72 -8.34 5.72
N ALA A 287 -4.44 -8.85 4.53
CA ALA A 287 -5.31 -9.79 3.83
C ALA A 287 -5.10 -11.22 4.36
N THR A 288 -3.85 -11.58 4.65
CA THR A 288 -3.47 -12.88 5.22
C THR A 288 -2.48 -12.68 6.36
N ARG A 289 -1.92 -13.76 6.90
CA ARG A 289 -0.85 -13.64 7.89
C ARG A 289 0.38 -12.88 7.35
N THR A 290 0.73 -12.99 6.08
CA THR A 290 1.97 -12.40 5.54
C THR A 290 1.71 -11.31 4.50
N LYS A 291 0.50 -11.28 3.92
CA LYS A 291 0.16 -10.39 2.81
C LYS A 291 -0.67 -9.19 3.25
N TRP A 292 -0.43 -8.08 2.56
CA TRP A 292 -1.10 -6.80 2.71
C TRP A 292 -1.85 -6.44 1.44
N ALA A 293 -2.97 -5.75 1.62
CA ALA A 293 -3.86 -5.31 0.55
C ALA A 293 -4.31 -3.86 0.79
N LEU A 294 -4.88 -3.27 -0.25
CA LEU A 294 -5.57 -2.00 -0.12
C LEU A 294 -6.92 -2.19 0.59
N ALA A 295 -7.22 -1.33 1.56
CA ALA A 295 -8.48 -1.41 2.31
C ALA A 295 -9.71 -1.25 1.40
N GLN A 296 -9.59 -0.46 0.32
CA GLN A 296 -10.66 -0.26 -0.68
C GLN A 296 -10.99 -1.50 -1.51
N TRP A 297 -10.16 -2.54 -1.48
CA TRP A 297 -10.50 -3.81 -2.15
C TRP A 297 -11.55 -4.62 -1.37
N GLU A 298 -11.92 -4.17 -0.16
CA GLU A 298 -12.95 -4.78 0.68
C GLU A 298 -12.72 -6.28 0.96
N LEU A 299 -11.45 -6.70 0.94
CA LEU A 299 -11.07 -8.06 1.26
C LEU A 299 -11.26 -8.36 2.76
N PRO A 300 -11.53 -9.62 3.14
CA PRO A 300 -11.59 -10.02 4.54
C PRO A 300 -10.30 -9.68 5.29
N VAL A 301 -10.43 -8.99 6.43
CA VAL A 301 -9.29 -8.58 7.25
C VAL A 301 -8.78 -9.75 8.08
N TYR A 302 -7.50 -10.08 7.94
CA TYR A 302 -6.83 -11.04 8.82
C TYR A 302 -6.58 -10.41 10.20
N ARG A 303 -7.25 -10.94 11.23
CA ARG A 303 -7.02 -10.54 12.63
C ARG A 303 -6.13 -11.53 13.37
N SER A 304 -6.42 -12.82 13.20
CA SER A 304 -5.66 -13.93 13.80
C SER A 304 -5.92 -15.22 13.04
N ALA A 305 -5.08 -16.23 13.24
CA ALA A 305 -5.27 -17.54 12.62
C ALA A 305 -6.60 -18.21 13.03
N ALA A 306 -7.05 -18.03 14.27
CA ALA A 306 -8.34 -18.57 14.71
C ALA A 306 -9.54 -17.81 14.12
N ASP A 307 -9.41 -16.50 13.93
CA ASP A 307 -10.43 -15.68 13.27
C ASP A 307 -10.55 -16.05 11.78
N ASP A 308 -9.41 -16.28 11.12
CA ASP A 308 -9.36 -16.77 9.75
C ASP A 308 -9.96 -18.18 9.61
N ILE A 309 -9.59 -19.12 10.49
CA ILE A 309 -10.22 -20.46 10.55
C ILE A 309 -11.73 -20.35 10.73
N SER A 310 -12.18 -19.50 11.66
CA SER A 310 -13.60 -19.26 11.94
C SER A 310 -14.34 -18.80 10.68
N ARG A 311 -13.82 -17.78 9.98
CA ARG A 311 -14.39 -17.30 8.71
C ARG A 311 -14.49 -18.39 7.66
N ARG A 312 -13.47 -19.24 7.54
CA ARG A 312 -13.43 -20.32 6.54
C ARG A 312 -14.47 -21.39 6.85
N ILE A 313 -14.65 -21.73 8.13
CA ILE A 313 -15.73 -22.63 8.58
C ILE A 313 -17.09 -22.01 8.26
N ASP A 314 -17.30 -20.72 8.56
CA ASP A 314 -18.56 -20.02 8.30
C ASP A 314 -18.87 -19.96 6.80
N ALA A 315 -17.88 -19.62 5.96
CA ALA A 315 -18.01 -19.59 4.50
C ALA A 315 -18.31 -20.97 3.89
N ALA A 316 -17.90 -22.05 4.56
CA ALA A 316 -18.20 -23.43 4.17
C ALA A 316 -19.56 -23.94 4.68
N GLY A 317 -20.39 -23.06 5.26
CA GLY A 317 -21.70 -23.42 5.80
C GLY A 317 -21.64 -23.96 7.24
N GLY A 318 -20.61 -23.62 7.99
CA GLY A 318 -20.46 -23.93 9.42
C GLY A 318 -19.60 -25.17 9.74
N GLN A 319 -19.11 -25.88 8.73
CA GLN A 319 -18.23 -27.05 8.90
C GLN A 319 -17.31 -27.26 7.69
N MET A 320 -16.13 -27.85 7.90
CA MET A 320 -15.14 -28.10 6.84
C MET A 320 -14.31 -29.35 7.14
N LEU A 321 -13.75 -30.01 6.13
CA LEU A 321 -12.78 -31.08 6.34
C LEU A 321 -11.46 -30.50 6.88
N VAL A 322 -10.89 -31.15 7.91
CA VAL A 322 -9.63 -30.72 8.53
C VAL A 322 -8.47 -30.75 7.52
N THR A 323 -8.44 -31.71 6.61
CA THR A 323 -7.43 -31.82 5.55
C THR A 323 -7.45 -30.59 4.65
N ASP A 324 -8.64 -30.23 4.17
CA ASP A 324 -8.84 -29.15 3.21
C ASP A 324 -8.52 -27.80 3.87
N LEU A 325 -8.90 -27.63 5.14
CA LEU A 325 -8.55 -26.45 5.92
C LEU A 325 -7.02 -26.33 6.07
N ILE A 326 -6.32 -27.41 6.40
CA ILE A 326 -4.85 -27.39 6.55
C ILE A 326 -4.18 -27.01 5.23
N GLU A 327 -4.59 -27.62 4.11
CA GLU A 327 -4.02 -27.32 2.80
C GLU A 327 -4.25 -25.87 2.40
N THR A 328 -5.45 -25.35 2.67
CA THR A 328 -5.80 -23.97 2.40
C THR A 328 -4.95 -22.99 3.22
N LEU A 329 -4.81 -23.22 4.53
CA LEU A 329 -3.99 -22.38 5.41
C LEU A 329 -2.50 -22.40 5.02
N ILE A 330 -1.98 -23.55 4.60
CA ILE A 330 -0.58 -23.65 4.13
C ILE A 330 -0.40 -22.84 2.85
N ARG A 331 -1.33 -22.97 1.90
CA ARG A 331 -1.26 -22.31 0.59
C ARG A 331 -1.46 -20.80 0.67
N GLU A 332 -2.40 -20.33 1.49
CA GLU A 332 -2.86 -18.93 1.47
C GLU A 332 -2.26 -18.08 2.60
N ASP A 333 -2.01 -18.66 3.77
CA ASP A 333 -1.47 -17.95 4.95
C ASP A 333 -0.01 -18.26 5.22
N GLU A 334 0.62 -19.11 4.38
CA GLU A 334 2.03 -19.51 4.46
C GLU A 334 2.41 -20.02 5.86
N ILE A 335 1.47 -20.66 6.55
CA ILE A 335 1.73 -21.26 7.86
C ILE A 335 2.22 -22.70 7.72
N THR A 336 3.10 -23.12 8.63
CA THR A 336 3.55 -24.52 8.66
C THR A 336 2.39 -25.45 9.03
N ARG A 337 2.43 -26.69 8.51
CA ARG A 337 1.45 -27.73 8.87
C ARG A 337 1.35 -27.95 10.38
N SER A 338 2.45 -27.84 11.13
CA SER A 338 2.46 -27.94 12.59
C SER A 338 1.73 -26.78 13.27
N SER A 339 1.88 -25.56 12.76
CA SER A 339 1.17 -24.37 13.25
C SER A 339 -0.31 -24.45 12.92
N ALA A 340 -0.68 -24.84 11.70
CA ALA A 340 -2.07 -25.03 11.28
C ALA A 340 -2.79 -26.01 12.22
N ARG A 341 -2.19 -27.18 12.47
CA ARG A 341 -2.71 -28.15 13.45
C ARG A 341 -2.87 -27.53 14.83
N SER A 342 -1.88 -26.77 15.30
CA SER A 342 -1.94 -26.13 16.63
C SER A 342 -3.15 -25.20 16.78
N TYR A 343 -3.50 -24.41 15.76
CA TYR A 343 -4.69 -23.55 15.76
C TYR A 343 -6.00 -24.30 15.56
N ILE A 344 -6.02 -25.34 14.74
CA ILE A 344 -7.19 -26.22 14.55
C ILE A 344 -7.61 -26.91 15.85
N TYR A 345 -6.64 -27.29 16.70
CA TYR A 345 -6.93 -27.86 18.02
C TYR A 345 -7.12 -26.79 19.12
N ALA A 346 -7.30 -25.52 18.75
CA ALA A 346 -7.64 -24.48 19.72
C ALA A 346 -9.04 -24.72 20.31
N PRO A 347 -9.30 -24.28 21.56
CA PRO A 347 -10.57 -24.53 22.23
C PRO A 347 -11.82 -23.97 21.54
N ALA A 348 -11.66 -23.03 20.59
CA ALA A 348 -12.76 -22.49 19.77
C ALA A 348 -13.45 -23.54 18.90
N PHE A 349 -12.77 -24.65 18.60
CA PHE A 349 -13.21 -25.61 17.60
C PHE A 349 -13.46 -27.01 18.20
N GLU A 350 -14.29 -27.77 17.50
CA GLU A 350 -14.53 -29.19 17.73
C GLU A 350 -14.25 -29.96 16.45
N ILE A 351 -13.69 -31.15 16.61
CA ILE A 351 -13.34 -32.03 15.50
C ILE A 351 -13.97 -33.40 15.76
N GLU A 352 -14.79 -33.83 14.82
CA GLU A 352 -15.53 -35.09 14.85
C GLU A 352 -15.43 -35.73 13.46
N ASP A 353 -14.97 -36.98 13.40
CA ASP A 353 -14.77 -37.73 12.15
C ASP A 353 -13.99 -36.98 11.05
N GLY A 354 -13.01 -36.16 11.45
CA GLY A 354 -12.18 -35.38 10.52
C GLY A 354 -12.83 -34.09 10.01
N ILE A 355 -14.03 -33.74 10.49
CA ILE A 355 -14.74 -32.50 10.20
C ILE A 355 -14.53 -31.54 11.37
N ILE A 356 -14.15 -30.30 11.06
CA ILE A 356 -14.04 -29.21 12.03
C ILE A 356 -15.28 -28.32 11.97
N ARG A 357 -15.77 -27.93 13.15
CA ARG A 357 -16.86 -26.95 13.34
C ARG A 357 -16.57 -26.05 14.54
N HIS A 358 -17.32 -24.96 14.64
CA HIS A 358 -17.33 -24.15 15.86
C HIS A 358 -17.80 -24.98 17.06
N ARG A 359 -17.15 -24.78 18.20
CA ARG A 359 -17.58 -25.37 19.47
C ARG A 359 -18.91 -24.76 19.91
N THR A 360 -19.92 -25.60 20.11
CA THR A 360 -21.24 -25.17 20.60
C THR A 360 -21.48 -25.68 22.02
N GLY A 361 -21.35 -24.78 23.01
CA GLY A 361 -22.01 -24.88 24.32
C GLY A 361 -21.63 -26.01 25.28
N ASP A 362 -20.82 -26.99 24.88
CA ASP A 362 -20.47 -28.10 25.77
C ASP A 362 -19.64 -27.66 26.97
N GLU A 363 -20.06 -28.10 28.16
CA GLU A 363 -19.36 -27.88 29.41
C GLU A 363 -17.96 -28.50 29.35
N TYR A 364 -16.91 -27.69 29.50
CA TYR A 364 -15.55 -28.19 29.42
C TYR A 364 -15.25 -29.14 30.60
N ARG A 365 -15.02 -30.42 30.29
CA ARG A 365 -14.63 -31.44 31.28
C ARG A 365 -13.12 -31.70 31.26
N PRO A 366 -12.37 -31.39 32.32
CA PRO A 366 -10.95 -31.69 32.39
C PRO A 366 -10.71 -33.20 32.35
N ARG A 367 -9.80 -33.64 31.48
CA ARG A 367 -9.37 -35.06 31.42
C ARG A 367 -8.53 -35.51 32.62
N SER A 368 -7.95 -34.56 33.35
CA SER A 368 -7.11 -34.83 34.50
C SER A 368 -7.35 -33.84 35.64
N HIS A 369 -7.14 -34.34 36.86
CA HIS A 369 -7.31 -33.58 38.09
C HIS A 369 -6.01 -32.87 38.46
N TRP A 370 -6.07 -31.74 39.18
CA TRP A 370 -4.87 -30.95 39.55
C TRP A 370 -3.85 -31.76 40.35
N SER A 371 -4.30 -32.77 41.11
CA SER A 371 -3.42 -33.61 41.94
C SER A 371 -2.42 -34.46 41.14
N THR A 372 -2.70 -34.69 39.85
CA THR A 372 -1.76 -35.38 38.96
C THR A 372 -0.65 -34.46 38.45
N ILE A 373 -0.72 -33.15 38.71
CA ILE A 373 0.28 -32.18 38.27
C ILE A 373 1.41 -32.11 39.28
N ARG A 374 2.64 -32.16 38.78
CA ARG A 374 3.87 -32.04 39.57
C ARG A 374 3.87 -30.74 40.36
N GLY A 375 4.18 -30.81 41.65
CA GLY A 375 4.28 -29.65 42.53
C GLY A 375 2.97 -28.89 42.80
N ALA A 376 1.82 -29.48 42.48
CA ALA A 376 0.51 -28.96 42.85
C ALA A 376 -0.01 -29.62 44.13
N PHE A 377 -0.49 -28.82 45.07
CA PHE A 377 -1.07 -29.26 46.34
C PHE A 377 -2.22 -28.34 46.75
N ARG A 378 -3.29 -28.92 47.29
CA ARG A 378 -4.32 -28.17 47.99
C ARG A 378 -3.91 -28.03 49.46
N ARG A 379 -4.02 -26.82 49.99
CA ARG A 379 -3.80 -26.51 51.41
C ARG A 379 -5.06 -26.78 52.23
N PRO A 380 -4.95 -26.98 53.55
CA PRO A 380 -6.11 -27.20 54.42
C PRO A 380 -7.12 -26.04 54.41
N ASP A 381 -6.66 -24.81 54.18
CA ASP A 381 -7.50 -23.59 54.02
C ASP A 381 -8.21 -23.51 52.65
N GLY A 382 -8.05 -24.53 51.80
CA GLY A 382 -8.64 -24.61 50.47
C GLY A 382 -7.85 -23.90 49.37
N ALA A 383 -6.73 -23.23 49.70
CA ALA A 383 -5.86 -22.62 48.71
C ALA A 383 -5.17 -23.68 47.84
N LEU A 384 -4.86 -23.34 46.59
CA LEU A 384 -4.12 -24.21 45.68
C LEU A 384 -2.71 -23.66 45.51
N THR A 385 -1.70 -24.43 45.93
CA THR A 385 -0.30 -24.09 45.71
C THR A 385 0.24 -24.86 44.51
N VAL A 386 0.89 -24.16 43.58
CA VAL A 386 1.52 -24.72 42.38
C VAL A 386 2.95 -24.21 42.28
N THR A 387 3.90 -25.10 42.02
CA THR A 387 5.29 -24.71 41.82
C THR A 387 5.59 -24.33 40.38
N ARG A 388 6.48 -23.36 40.21
CA ARG A 388 7.01 -22.96 38.91
C ARG A 388 8.52 -22.78 38.99
N LEU A 389 9.27 -23.49 38.15
CA LEU A 389 10.70 -23.27 38.01
C LEU A 389 10.94 -21.87 37.41
N ILE A 390 11.87 -21.13 38.00
CA ILE A 390 12.31 -19.84 37.47
C ILE A 390 13.35 -20.10 36.39
N THR A 391 13.00 -19.71 35.17
CA THR A 391 13.86 -19.73 34.00
C THR A 391 14.13 -18.30 33.53
N SER A 392 15.11 -18.11 32.65
CA SER A 392 15.35 -16.83 31.97
C SER A 392 14.09 -16.23 31.31
N GLU A 393 13.15 -17.03 30.81
CA GLU A 393 11.87 -16.53 30.27
C GLU A 393 10.96 -15.93 31.35
N VAL A 394 10.86 -16.57 32.52
CA VAL A 394 10.10 -16.05 33.67
C VAL A 394 10.65 -14.68 34.07
N LEU A 395 11.97 -14.52 34.07
CA LEU A 395 12.65 -13.27 34.41
C LEU A 395 12.56 -12.21 33.30
N ARG A 396 12.39 -12.59 32.03
CA ARG A 396 12.07 -11.64 30.94
C ARG A 396 10.65 -11.08 31.08
N GLY A 397 9.73 -11.88 31.61
CA GLY A 397 8.37 -11.46 31.92
C GLY A 397 7.32 -11.85 30.89
N THR A 398 7.60 -12.90 30.10
CA THR A 398 6.60 -13.53 29.23
C THR A 398 5.46 -14.17 30.02
N SER A 399 4.31 -14.38 29.36
CA SER A 399 3.23 -15.21 29.91
C SER A 399 3.58 -16.70 29.78
N HIS A 400 3.10 -17.51 30.72
CA HIS A 400 3.47 -18.92 30.82
C HIS A 400 2.26 -19.84 30.82
N PRO A 401 2.36 -21.07 30.26
CA PRO A 401 1.37 -22.11 30.48
C PRO A 401 1.21 -22.44 31.97
N ILE A 402 -0.03 -22.37 32.48
CA ILE A 402 -0.38 -22.82 33.84
C ILE A 402 -0.94 -24.25 33.87
N GLY A 403 -1.38 -24.75 32.71
CA GLY A 403 -1.91 -26.11 32.56
C GLY A 403 -3.42 -26.21 32.82
N ARG A 404 -4.10 -27.06 32.04
CA ARG A 404 -5.56 -27.18 32.05
C ARG A 404 -6.14 -27.62 33.42
N PRO A 405 -5.57 -28.61 34.12
CA PRO A 405 -6.11 -29.03 35.42
C PRO A 405 -5.98 -27.95 36.50
N ILE A 406 -4.89 -27.17 36.48
CA ILE A 406 -4.70 -26.05 37.41
C ILE A 406 -5.72 -24.94 37.13
N ALA A 407 -5.84 -24.50 35.88
CA ALA A 407 -6.80 -23.46 35.52
C ALA A 407 -8.24 -23.87 35.89
N THR A 408 -8.62 -25.13 35.64
CA THR A 408 -9.96 -25.61 36.01
C THR A 408 -10.14 -25.64 37.54
N ALA A 409 -9.11 -26.04 38.29
CA ALA A 409 -9.14 -25.98 39.76
C ALA A 409 -9.24 -24.55 40.31
N LEU A 410 -8.83 -23.55 39.51
CA LEU A 410 -8.99 -22.13 39.80
C LEU A 410 -10.30 -21.55 39.26
N GLY A 411 -11.17 -22.38 38.66
CA GLY A 411 -12.45 -21.95 38.10
C GLY A 411 -12.34 -21.25 36.75
N VAL A 412 -11.24 -21.42 36.02
CA VAL A 412 -11.07 -20.85 34.66
C VAL A 412 -11.27 -21.95 33.62
N VAL A 413 -12.33 -21.83 32.82
CA VAL A 413 -12.63 -22.71 31.68
C VAL A 413 -12.31 -22.02 30.34
N PRO A 414 -12.33 -22.72 29.18
CA PRO A 414 -12.10 -22.09 27.89
C PRO A 414 -13.05 -20.91 27.63
N GLY A 415 -12.50 -19.80 27.13
CA GLY A 415 -13.21 -18.53 26.93
C GLY A 415 -13.12 -17.56 28.11
N GLU A 416 -12.73 -18.05 29.29
CA GLU A 416 -12.71 -17.23 30.49
C GLU A 416 -11.35 -16.63 30.81
N ARG A 417 -11.42 -15.63 31.68
CA ARG A 417 -10.27 -14.98 32.30
C ARG A 417 -10.59 -14.66 33.75
N THR A 418 -9.58 -14.75 34.60
CA THR A 418 -9.69 -14.38 36.01
C THR A 418 -8.40 -13.69 36.42
N THR A 419 -8.53 -12.62 37.18
CA THR A 419 -7.39 -11.88 37.73
C THR A 419 -7.24 -12.23 39.19
N PHE A 420 -6.00 -12.44 39.62
CA PHE A 420 -5.63 -12.61 41.02
C PHE A 420 -4.80 -11.43 41.50
N ASP A 421 -5.21 -10.81 42.60
CA ASP A 421 -4.49 -9.70 43.20
C ASP A 421 -3.26 -10.20 43.97
N THR A 422 -2.16 -9.48 43.82
CA THR A 422 -0.91 -9.75 44.54
C THR A 422 -0.34 -8.45 45.10
N LYS A 423 0.58 -8.56 46.06
CA LYS A 423 1.33 -7.41 46.59
C LYS A 423 2.20 -6.70 45.52
N HIS A 424 2.38 -7.32 44.35
CA HIS A 424 3.27 -6.85 43.28
C HIS A 424 2.51 -6.51 41.99
N GLY A 425 1.19 -6.35 42.08
CA GLY A 425 0.31 -6.09 40.96
C GLY A 425 -0.56 -7.30 40.56
N PRO A 426 -1.61 -7.08 39.77
CA PRO A 426 -2.53 -8.14 39.38
C PRO A 426 -1.88 -9.15 38.43
N VAL A 427 -2.23 -10.43 38.59
CA VAL A 427 -1.80 -11.52 37.71
C VAL A 427 -3.02 -12.12 37.02
N LEU A 428 -3.06 -11.99 35.69
CA LEU A 428 -4.14 -12.52 34.86
C LEU A 428 -3.93 -14.00 34.55
N ILE A 429 -4.96 -14.81 34.73
CA ILE A 429 -5.08 -16.13 34.13
C ILE A 429 -6.12 -16.05 33.02
N SER A 430 -5.78 -16.54 31.83
CA SER A 430 -6.67 -16.50 30.66
C SER A 430 -6.63 -17.80 29.89
N TRP A 431 -7.79 -18.18 29.34
CA TRP A 431 -7.92 -19.32 28.45
C TRP A 431 -8.66 -18.91 27.17
N LEU A 432 -7.97 -18.19 26.30
CA LEU A 432 -8.57 -17.68 25.06
C LEU A 432 -8.94 -18.83 24.11
N LEU A 433 -10.17 -18.81 23.58
CA LEU A 433 -10.67 -19.85 22.67
C LEU A 433 -9.85 -19.96 21.37
N GLY A 434 -9.44 -18.82 20.81
CA GLY A 434 -8.69 -18.76 19.55
C GLY A 434 -7.18 -18.94 19.67
N THR A 435 -6.66 -19.22 20.88
CA THR A 435 -5.20 -19.39 21.09
C THR A 435 -4.84 -20.86 21.25
N PRO A 436 -3.84 -21.38 20.49
CA PRO A 436 -3.35 -22.74 20.66
C PRO A 436 -2.87 -23.01 22.09
N GLY A 437 -3.23 -24.18 22.61
CA GLY A 437 -2.56 -24.78 23.76
C GLY A 437 -3.35 -24.74 25.07
N SER A 438 -2.64 -24.39 26.14
CA SER A 438 -3.10 -24.45 27.53
C SER A 438 -3.35 -23.05 28.09
N PRO A 439 -4.21 -22.92 29.11
CA PRO A 439 -4.45 -21.66 29.81
C PRO A 439 -3.13 -21.05 30.26
N ARG A 440 -3.06 -19.72 30.18
CA ARG A 440 -1.85 -18.95 30.45
C ARG A 440 -2.01 -18.11 31.70
N ILE A 441 -0.94 -18.03 32.47
CA ILE A 441 -0.74 -17.05 33.53
C ILE A 441 0.11 -15.89 33.00
N GLY A 442 -0.23 -14.68 33.41
CA GLY A 442 0.50 -13.45 33.09
C GLY A 442 1.90 -13.43 33.69
N SER A 443 2.59 -12.30 33.50
CA SER A 443 3.98 -12.15 33.92
C SER A 443 4.15 -12.39 35.42
N LEU A 444 5.00 -13.36 35.78
CA LEU A 444 5.41 -13.62 37.16
C LEU A 444 6.68 -12.86 37.56
N ARG A 445 7.25 -12.09 36.63
CA ARG A 445 8.50 -11.33 36.84
C ARG A 445 8.44 -10.39 38.04
N PRO A 446 7.39 -9.57 38.25
CA PRO A 446 7.35 -8.66 39.41
C PRO A 446 7.47 -9.42 40.74
N MET A 447 6.81 -10.57 40.85
CA MET A 447 6.85 -11.42 42.03
C MET A 447 8.21 -12.11 42.20
N ALA A 448 8.79 -12.64 41.12
CA ALA A 448 10.11 -13.26 41.17
C ALA A 448 11.19 -12.27 41.63
N LEU A 449 11.14 -11.02 41.13
CA LEU A 449 12.06 -9.95 41.52
C LEU A 449 11.86 -9.55 42.99
N ALA A 450 10.62 -9.36 43.43
CA ALA A 450 10.33 -8.99 44.82
C ALA A 450 10.78 -10.04 45.83
N LEU A 451 10.81 -11.32 45.44
CA LEU A 451 11.29 -12.44 46.25
C LEU A 451 12.81 -12.68 46.10
N ASN A 452 13.53 -11.83 45.37
CA ASN A 452 14.95 -11.97 45.04
C ASN A 452 15.28 -13.34 44.45
N ALA A 453 14.37 -13.91 43.66
CA ALA A 453 14.48 -15.26 43.15
C ALA A 453 15.31 -15.29 41.85
N THR A 454 16.17 -16.30 41.71
CA THR A 454 17.13 -16.44 40.62
C THR A 454 16.81 -17.66 39.75
N GLU A 455 17.41 -17.74 38.56
CA GLU A 455 17.29 -18.92 37.71
C GLU A 455 17.71 -20.20 38.46
N GLY A 456 16.92 -21.25 38.32
CA GLY A 456 17.08 -22.52 39.07
C GLY A 456 16.30 -22.58 40.39
N ASP A 457 15.84 -21.46 40.94
CA ASP A 457 14.90 -21.47 42.07
C ASP A 457 13.50 -21.89 41.61
N THR A 458 12.66 -22.25 42.59
CA THR A 458 11.25 -22.54 42.36
C THR A 458 10.36 -21.52 43.05
N LEU A 459 9.37 -21.00 42.35
CA LEU A 459 8.34 -20.13 42.89
C LEU A 459 7.12 -20.99 43.29
N ALA A 460 6.76 -20.98 44.57
CA ALA A 460 5.51 -21.57 45.06
C ALA A 460 4.41 -20.51 44.98
N LEU A 461 3.47 -20.69 44.05
CA LEU A 461 2.35 -19.81 43.79
C LEU A 461 1.12 -20.34 44.54
N THR A 462 0.67 -19.64 45.57
CA THR A 462 -0.51 -20.02 46.35
C THR A 462 -1.70 -19.15 45.96
N PHE A 463 -2.64 -19.76 45.25
CA PHE A 463 -3.89 -19.15 44.83
C PHE A 463 -4.96 -19.36 45.89
N HIS A 464 -5.68 -18.30 46.24
CA HIS A 464 -6.88 -18.35 47.06
C HIS A 464 -8.10 -18.05 46.17
N PRO A 465 -8.73 -19.07 45.55
CA PRO A 465 -9.76 -18.84 44.52
C PRO A 465 -10.95 -18.01 45.03
N ALA A 466 -11.41 -18.27 46.25
CA ALA A 466 -12.53 -17.55 46.86
C ALA A 466 -12.23 -16.07 47.10
N GLN A 467 -10.99 -15.73 47.44
CA GLN A 467 -10.55 -14.35 47.71
C GLN A 467 -10.01 -13.65 46.47
N ARG A 468 -9.78 -14.37 45.37
CA ARG A 468 -9.09 -13.90 44.16
C ARG A 468 -7.73 -13.27 44.47
N THR A 469 -6.99 -13.83 45.42
CA THR A 469 -5.63 -13.39 45.75
C THR A 469 -4.60 -14.46 45.41
N LEU A 470 -3.39 -14.02 45.07
CA LEU A 470 -2.24 -14.88 44.81
C LEU A 470 -1.05 -14.38 45.63
N SER A 471 -0.43 -15.30 46.38
CA SER A 471 0.82 -15.08 47.09
C SER A 471 1.93 -15.96 46.53
N GLY A 472 3.16 -15.45 46.58
CA GLY A 472 4.35 -16.14 46.10
C GLY A 472 5.34 -16.37 47.23
N ALA A 473 6.01 -17.52 47.21
CA ALA A 473 7.13 -17.79 48.08
C ALA A 473 8.27 -18.45 47.31
N ARG A 474 9.51 -18.04 47.58
CA ARG A 474 10.72 -18.60 46.94
C ARG A 474 11.13 -19.89 47.64
N LEU A 475 11.39 -20.92 46.84
CA LEU A 475 12.04 -22.17 47.23
C LEU A 475 13.43 -22.16 46.57
N ARG A 476 14.49 -22.12 47.38
CA ARG A 476 15.86 -22.12 46.87
C ARG A 476 16.18 -23.45 46.18
N ALA A 477 17.02 -23.41 45.15
CA ALA A 477 17.57 -24.63 44.57
C ALA A 477 18.18 -25.53 45.67
N GLY A 478 17.86 -26.83 45.64
CA GLY A 478 18.34 -27.80 46.63
C GLY A 478 17.58 -27.85 47.96
N THR A 479 16.47 -27.12 48.10
CA THR A 479 15.61 -27.21 49.31
C THR A 479 15.16 -28.66 49.55
N SER A 480 15.26 -29.13 50.80
CA SER A 480 14.91 -30.51 51.15
C SER A 480 13.44 -30.82 50.89
N GLY A 481 13.11 -32.10 50.65
CA GLY A 481 11.74 -32.52 50.36
C GLY A 481 10.75 -32.15 51.46
N LEU A 482 11.12 -32.29 52.74
CA LEU A 482 10.26 -31.95 53.87
C LEU A 482 10.04 -30.43 53.98
N ALA A 483 11.11 -29.63 53.86
CA ALA A 483 10.99 -28.17 53.88
C ALA A 483 10.12 -27.65 52.71
N THR A 484 10.24 -28.28 51.55
CA THR A 484 9.37 -27.99 50.41
C THR A 484 7.91 -28.32 50.73
N LEU A 485 7.62 -29.49 51.30
CA LEU A 485 6.26 -29.88 51.67
C LEU A 485 5.64 -28.93 52.70
N LYS A 486 6.41 -28.48 53.71
CA LYS A 486 5.95 -27.46 54.69
C LYS A 486 5.45 -26.20 53.97
N GLN A 487 6.24 -25.70 53.05
CA GLN A 487 5.93 -24.47 52.32
C GLN A 487 4.78 -24.63 51.32
N LEU A 488 4.66 -25.79 50.67
CA LEU A 488 3.56 -26.06 49.72
C LEU A 488 2.22 -26.26 50.44
N LEU A 489 2.21 -26.96 51.58
CA LEU A 489 1.00 -27.17 52.37
C LEU A 489 0.66 -26.01 53.31
N GLY A 490 1.62 -25.12 53.59
CA GLY A 490 1.45 -24.04 54.57
C GLY A 490 1.41 -24.54 56.02
N LEU A 491 2.12 -25.65 56.31
CA LEU A 491 2.10 -26.33 57.60
C LEU A 491 3.52 -26.46 58.17
N GLU A 492 3.68 -26.18 59.45
CA GLU A 492 4.98 -26.34 60.14
C GLU A 492 5.38 -27.80 60.31
N GLN A 493 4.40 -28.70 60.50
CA GLN A 493 4.62 -30.14 60.69
C GLN A 493 3.61 -30.93 59.85
N PRO A 494 3.85 -31.08 58.53
CA PRO A 494 2.94 -31.80 57.65
C PRO A 494 2.92 -33.30 57.98
N THR A 495 1.74 -33.85 58.16
CA THR A 495 1.51 -35.28 58.38
C THR A 495 1.23 -36.01 57.07
N MET A 496 1.21 -37.34 57.14
CA MET A 496 0.76 -38.16 56.01
C MET A 496 -0.71 -37.93 55.64
N ALA A 497 -1.57 -37.62 56.62
CA ALA A 497 -2.98 -37.29 56.36
C ALA A 497 -3.11 -35.95 55.62
N ASP A 498 -2.29 -34.95 55.97
CA ASP A 498 -2.27 -33.65 55.28
C ASP A 498 -1.83 -33.80 53.82
N LEU A 499 -0.84 -34.65 53.56
CA LEU A 499 -0.39 -34.96 52.20
C LEU A 499 -1.48 -35.68 51.40
N ALA A 500 -2.18 -36.64 52.00
CA ALA A 500 -3.27 -37.36 51.36
C ALA A 500 -4.43 -36.41 51.00
N SER A 501 -4.84 -35.56 51.96
CA SER A 501 -5.85 -34.52 51.75
C SER A 501 -5.42 -33.52 50.67
N GLY A 502 -4.19 -33.00 50.77
CA GLY A 502 -3.64 -32.03 49.83
C GLY A 502 -3.34 -32.58 48.44
N LEU A 503 -3.38 -33.90 48.24
CA LEU A 503 -3.32 -34.57 46.93
C LEU A 503 -4.66 -35.17 46.49
N ASN A 504 -5.70 -35.04 47.31
CA ASN A 504 -7.00 -35.68 47.10
C ASN A 504 -6.86 -37.19 46.78
N CYS A 505 -6.11 -37.93 47.59
CA CYS A 505 -5.91 -39.37 47.45
C CYS A 505 -5.95 -40.09 48.79
N SER A 506 -5.97 -41.43 48.76
CA SER A 506 -5.89 -42.23 49.99
C SER A 506 -4.48 -42.19 50.59
N LEU A 507 -4.37 -42.37 51.90
CA LEU A 507 -3.08 -42.38 52.62
C LEU A 507 -2.03 -43.31 52.00
N GLY A 508 -2.43 -44.53 51.61
CA GLY A 508 -1.53 -45.50 50.99
C GLY A 508 -1.06 -45.12 49.58
N ALA A 509 -1.75 -44.21 48.89
CA ALA A 509 -1.46 -43.84 47.51
C ALA A 509 -0.50 -42.64 47.37
N VAL A 510 -0.24 -41.89 48.44
CA VAL A 510 0.54 -40.63 48.41
C VAL A 510 1.92 -40.82 47.79
N VAL A 511 2.71 -41.78 48.28
CA VAL A 511 4.09 -42.01 47.81
C VAL A 511 4.10 -42.43 46.34
N ALA A 512 3.17 -43.31 45.94
CA ALA A 512 3.04 -43.77 44.57
C ALA A 512 2.64 -42.63 43.61
N LEU A 513 1.70 -41.77 44.02
CA LEU A 513 1.26 -40.62 43.24
C LEU A 513 2.37 -39.58 43.07
N LEU A 514 3.09 -39.24 44.16
CA LEU A 514 4.23 -38.32 44.12
C LEU A 514 5.35 -38.83 43.20
N ALA A 515 5.65 -40.13 43.24
CA ALA A 515 6.62 -40.75 42.35
C ALA A 515 6.14 -40.71 40.89
N LYS A 516 4.87 -41.06 40.63
CA LYS A 516 4.29 -41.09 39.28
C LYS A 516 4.33 -39.73 38.58
N ARG A 517 4.16 -38.64 39.32
CA ARG A 517 4.22 -37.26 38.78
C ARG A 517 5.63 -36.67 38.75
N GLY A 518 6.66 -37.41 39.17
CA GLY A 518 8.06 -36.98 39.15
C GLY A 518 8.51 -36.12 40.34
N ASP A 519 7.75 -36.09 41.44
CA ASP A 519 8.13 -35.41 42.69
C ASP A 519 8.95 -36.32 43.61
N THR A 520 10.04 -36.87 43.09
CA THR A 520 10.86 -37.90 43.76
C THR A 520 11.38 -37.45 45.13
N HIS A 521 11.82 -36.19 45.25
CA HIS A 521 12.30 -35.64 46.53
C HIS A 521 11.19 -35.54 47.59
N MET A 522 9.95 -35.24 47.17
CA MET A 522 8.80 -35.20 48.07
C MET A 522 8.31 -36.61 48.41
N ALA A 523 8.34 -37.55 47.45
CA ALA A 523 8.02 -38.96 47.69
C ALA A 523 8.96 -39.57 48.74
N ASN A 524 10.26 -39.26 48.66
CA ASN A 524 11.25 -39.71 49.65
C ASN A 524 11.00 -39.08 51.04
N ALA A 525 10.59 -37.81 51.10
CA ALA A 525 10.21 -37.17 52.37
C ALA A 525 8.94 -37.80 52.96
N ALA A 526 7.93 -38.09 52.14
CA ALA A 526 6.69 -38.75 52.54
C ALA A 526 6.96 -40.17 53.10
N ARG A 527 7.86 -40.95 52.49
CA ARG A 527 8.28 -42.26 53.03
C ARG A 527 8.87 -42.14 54.44
N ARG A 528 9.68 -41.12 54.69
CA ARG A 528 10.26 -40.89 56.03
C ARG A 528 9.19 -40.54 57.07
N LEU A 529 8.19 -39.73 56.68
CA LEU A 529 7.05 -39.42 57.54
C LEU A 529 6.19 -40.66 57.84
N GLN A 530 6.06 -41.58 56.88
CA GLN A 530 5.35 -42.85 57.06
C GLN A 530 6.06 -43.78 58.06
N VAL A 531 7.39 -43.85 58.04
CA VAL A 531 8.18 -44.64 59.00
C VAL A 531 8.12 -44.05 60.41
N LEU A 532 8.18 -42.71 60.52
CA LEU A 532 8.10 -42.02 61.81
C LEU A 532 6.72 -42.11 62.47
N SER A 533 5.65 -42.20 61.68
CA SER A 533 4.28 -42.39 62.20
C SER A 533 4.00 -43.83 62.62
N ALA A 534 4.69 -44.82 62.04
CA ALA A 534 4.62 -46.21 62.49
C ALA A 534 5.39 -46.44 63.81
N ALA A 535 6.50 -45.72 64.03
CA ALA A 535 7.35 -45.86 65.22
C ALA A 535 6.82 -45.14 66.49
N VAL A 536 5.66 -44.47 66.41
CA VAL A 536 5.00 -43.78 67.55
C VAL A 536 3.78 -44.57 68.05
N ILE A 537 3.44 -45.68 67.38
CA ILE A 537 2.29 -46.55 67.70
C ILE A 537 2.75 -47.88 68.35
N ASP A 538 4.05 -48.16 68.36
CA ASP A 538 4.72 -49.13 69.26
C ASP A 538 5.34 -48.37 70.44
#